data_AF-A0A496B5G4-F1
#
_entry.id   AF-A0A496B5G4-F1
#
_cell.length_a   1.000
_cell.length_b   1.000
_cell.length_c   1.000
_cell.angle_alpha   90.00
_cell.angle_beta   90.00
_cell.angle_gamma   90.00
#
_symmetry.space_group_name_H-M   'P 1'
#
loop_
_entity.id
_entity.type
_entity.pdbx_description
1 polymer ?
#
loop_
_entity_poly.entity_id
_entity_poly.type
_entity_poly.pdbx_seq_one_letter_code
_entity_poly.pdbx_strand_id
1 'polypeptide(L)'
;MSKRYLISNLVGICKQHRIVLIGILIFIAGSQNVYPQQQIAVDTYAIFQQSCLICHGLDGAYKESLLMEHNALIEKGSVVPGNPDASELYSRLLTTDAAKRMPLGQPQLPVQSINTIRNWILAGAPDWAITSTTDGDFISPAEILNTIETHLMSLAPFDRAFARYFTMTHLYNAGESVGILQEYRKGLYKLVNSLSWGSTVTNPQPIDPQGTIFYIDLRHYEWDRNDGWTQIESAYPYHISFDAPEQSALKEQLGRLQTEMRTDIPAIHVDWFVAQASLPPLYHDLLSLPLTDRELETRLEVDVVRNLTNAPGVRVWRGGTNNSGVSNHNRVIERHKSQHGAYWKSYDFAGSVGTQNIFTHPLSFTHDGGEVIFNLPNGLQAYYVTNASGFRLDDAPINIVSNPAASDPTVRNGLSCFGCHTEGMKTFEDEVRSVIESNTTPAYDKAQALRLYVQQSEMDALLQEDTDRYRVALEATGGEFGGIEPISRFHEVFQGTVDAAYAAAVVGLETEAFLEKIRENVGLQNIGLLVLDSPNGSMKRDAWTSNFRDILFALDFPQLVDKTPVVPEPDRLPGAFVHIPDLNLRAAIA
;
A
#
# COMPACT_ATOMS: atom_id res chain seq x y z
N MET A 1 -69.31 -22.00 -51.38
CA MET A 1 -67.96 -22.39 -51.84
C MET A 1 -66.99 -21.28 -51.43
N SER A 2 -65.78 -21.63 -50.94
CA SER A 2 -64.61 -20.77 -50.64
C SER A 2 -64.83 -19.65 -49.59
N LYS A 3 -64.26 -19.59 -48.37
CA LYS A 3 -63.11 -20.20 -47.69
C LYS A 3 -61.73 -19.82 -48.25
N ARG A 4 -60.93 -19.19 -47.37
CA ARG A 4 -59.45 -19.04 -47.34
C ARG A 4 -58.90 -17.76 -47.98
N TYR A 5 -58.37 -16.88 -47.11
CA TYR A 5 -57.02 -16.31 -47.11
C TYR A 5 -57.03 -14.96 -46.38
N LEU A 6 -56.98 -14.95 -45.04
CA LEU A 6 -56.56 -13.78 -44.23
C LEU A 6 -56.48 -14.10 -42.73
N ILE A 7 -55.90 -15.25 -42.35
CA ILE A 7 -55.52 -15.53 -40.95
C ILE A 7 -54.22 -16.33 -40.97
N SER A 8 -53.10 -15.68 -41.26
CA SER A 8 -51.77 -16.29 -41.08
C SER A 8 -50.64 -15.31 -40.74
N ASN A 9 -50.88 -13.99 -40.64
CA ASN A 9 -49.81 -13.00 -40.42
C ASN A 9 -49.81 -12.31 -39.04
N LEU A 10 -50.67 -12.70 -38.10
CA LEU A 10 -50.74 -12.07 -36.77
C LEU A 10 -50.29 -12.96 -35.60
N VAL A 11 -49.98 -14.23 -35.83
CA VAL A 11 -49.51 -15.16 -34.78
C VAL A 11 -47.97 -15.31 -34.74
N GLY A 12 -47.27 -14.92 -35.82
CA GLY A 12 -45.81 -15.00 -35.90
C GLY A 12 -45.07 -13.88 -35.16
N ILE A 13 -45.60 -12.65 -35.21
CA ILE A 13 -44.90 -11.45 -34.70
C ILE A 13 -44.90 -11.41 -33.16
N CYS A 14 -45.93 -11.92 -32.49
CA CYS A 14 -46.02 -11.88 -31.02
C CYS A 14 -45.16 -12.95 -30.30
N LYS A 15 -44.81 -14.06 -30.97
CA LYS A 15 -43.89 -15.09 -30.42
C LYS A 15 -42.43 -14.70 -30.55
N GLN A 16 -42.04 -13.99 -31.62
CA GLN A 16 -40.65 -13.61 -31.88
C GLN A 16 -40.18 -12.50 -30.93
N HIS A 17 -41.04 -11.54 -30.58
CA HIS A 17 -40.70 -10.50 -29.60
C HIS A 17 -40.65 -11.00 -28.15
N ARG A 18 -41.42 -12.03 -27.77
CA ARG A 18 -41.35 -12.64 -26.43
C ARG A 18 -40.09 -13.48 -26.21
N ILE A 19 -39.59 -14.15 -27.24
CA ILE A 19 -38.36 -14.96 -27.15
C ILE A 19 -37.12 -14.05 -27.09
N VAL A 20 -37.12 -12.94 -27.83
CA VAL A 20 -36.03 -11.95 -27.78
C VAL A 20 -36.00 -11.21 -26.43
N LEU A 21 -37.15 -10.87 -25.84
CA LEU A 21 -37.21 -10.24 -24.52
C LEU A 21 -36.74 -11.17 -23.38
N ILE A 22 -37.06 -12.47 -23.46
CA ILE A 22 -36.62 -13.47 -22.48
C ILE A 22 -35.11 -13.76 -22.64
N GLY A 23 -34.58 -13.78 -23.87
CA GLY A 23 -33.14 -13.91 -24.12
C GLY A 23 -32.33 -12.72 -23.57
N ILE A 24 -32.85 -11.49 -23.71
CA ILE A 24 -32.20 -10.28 -23.19
C ILE A 24 -32.27 -10.22 -21.64
N LEU A 25 -33.37 -10.67 -21.03
CA LEU A 25 -33.49 -10.75 -19.56
C LEU A 25 -32.59 -11.84 -18.93
N ILE A 26 -32.36 -12.96 -19.62
CA ILE A 26 -31.43 -14.02 -19.16
C ILE A 26 -29.96 -13.58 -19.32
N PHE A 27 -29.63 -12.80 -20.34
CA PHE A 27 -28.27 -12.27 -20.52
C PHE A 27 -27.94 -11.18 -19.48
N ILE A 28 -28.88 -10.29 -19.16
CA ILE A 28 -28.69 -9.23 -18.15
C ILE A 28 -28.57 -9.81 -16.73
N ALA A 29 -29.28 -10.90 -16.41
CA ALA A 29 -29.19 -11.57 -15.11
C ALA A 29 -27.88 -12.39 -14.92
N GLY A 30 -27.26 -12.84 -16.01
CA GLY A 30 -25.97 -13.54 -15.99
C GLY A 30 -24.81 -12.59 -15.69
N SER A 31 -24.79 -11.40 -16.32
CA SER A 31 -23.72 -10.42 -16.14
C SER A 31 -23.69 -9.78 -14.75
N GLN A 32 -24.84 -9.63 -14.09
CA GLN A 32 -24.94 -9.00 -12.76
C GLN A 32 -24.43 -9.90 -11.62
N ASN A 33 -24.38 -11.23 -11.80
CA ASN A 33 -23.93 -12.17 -10.76
C ASN A 33 -22.42 -12.45 -10.79
N VAL A 34 -21.76 -12.20 -11.93
CA VAL A 34 -20.31 -12.46 -12.09
C VAL A 34 -19.47 -11.43 -11.32
N TYR A 35 -19.84 -10.16 -11.33
CA TYR A 35 -19.10 -9.10 -10.61
C TYR A 35 -19.06 -9.29 -9.09
N PRO A 36 -20.19 -9.59 -8.39
CA PRO A 36 -20.17 -9.88 -6.95
C PRO A 36 -19.40 -11.16 -6.60
N GLN A 37 -19.46 -12.20 -7.45
CA GLN A 37 -18.72 -13.44 -7.25
C GLN A 37 -17.21 -13.28 -7.48
N GLN A 38 -16.81 -12.37 -8.38
CA GLN A 38 -15.39 -12.12 -8.62
C GLN A 38 -14.74 -11.30 -7.51
N GLN A 39 -15.40 -10.22 -7.06
CA GLN A 39 -14.88 -9.39 -5.97
C GLN A 39 -14.69 -10.22 -4.70
N ILE A 40 -15.65 -11.11 -4.39
CA ILE A 40 -15.56 -11.93 -3.18
C ILE A 40 -14.45 -13.00 -3.24
N ALA A 41 -14.05 -13.45 -4.44
CA ALA A 41 -12.89 -14.32 -4.63
C ALA A 41 -11.58 -13.58 -4.34
N VAL A 42 -11.44 -12.36 -4.87
CA VAL A 42 -10.26 -11.50 -4.66
C VAL A 42 -10.12 -11.09 -3.19
N ASP A 43 -11.22 -10.66 -2.56
CA ASP A 43 -11.24 -10.29 -1.14
C ASP A 43 -10.87 -11.48 -0.25
N THR A 44 -11.34 -12.69 -0.59
CA THR A 44 -11.01 -13.93 0.12
C THR A 44 -9.54 -14.29 -0.03
N TYR A 45 -8.98 -14.18 -1.24
CA TYR A 45 -7.57 -14.45 -1.47
C TYR A 45 -6.66 -13.46 -0.73
N ALA A 46 -7.04 -12.18 -0.64
CA ALA A 46 -6.30 -11.19 0.16
C ALA A 46 -6.22 -11.60 1.65
N ILE A 47 -7.31 -12.13 2.22
CA ILE A 47 -7.31 -12.66 3.58
C ILE A 47 -6.37 -13.87 3.69
N PHE A 48 -6.39 -14.78 2.71
CA PHE A 48 -5.48 -15.93 2.70
C PHE A 48 -4.02 -15.51 2.60
N GLN A 49 -3.67 -14.54 1.76
CA GLN A 49 -2.31 -13.99 1.67
C GLN A 49 -1.82 -13.49 3.03
N GLN A 50 -2.65 -12.73 3.72
CA GLN A 50 -2.29 -12.10 4.98
C GLN A 50 -2.22 -13.08 6.15
N SER A 51 -3.15 -14.03 6.23
CA SER A 51 -3.38 -14.79 7.46
C SER A 51 -3.11 -16.28 7.33
N CYS A 52 -2.96 -16.80 6.12
CA CYS A 52 -2.81 -18.23 5.86
C CYS A 52 -1.51 -18.55 5.13
N LEU A 53 -1.12 -17.77 4.12
CA LEU A 53 0.06 -18.06 3.29
C LEU A 53 1.39 -17.89 4.04
N ILE A 54 1.42 -17.21 5.19
CA ILE A 54 2.59 -17.18 6.07
C ILE A 54 3.05 -18.60 6.44
N CYS A 55 2.10 -19.47 6.74
CA CYS A 55 2.36 -20.85 7.15
C CYS A 55 2.13 -21.85 6.01
N HIS A 56 1.22 -21.53 5.08
CA HIS A 56 0.72 -22.43 4.04
C HIS A 56 1.12 -22.03 2.61
N GLY A 57 1.86 -20.93 2.44
CA GLY A 57 2.40 -20.47 1.16
C GLY A 57 3.76 -21.09 0.84
N LEU A 58 4.37 -20.66 -0.27
CA LEU A 58 5.59 -21.28 -0.83
C LEU A 58 6.79 -21.36 0.13
N ASP A 59 6.87 -20.43 1.09
CA ASP A 59 7.93 -20.38 2.10
C ASP A 59 7.47 -20.80 3.51
N GLY A 60 6.22 -21.23 3.64
CA GLY A 60 5.62 -21.59 4.92
C GLY A 60 5.96 -23.01 5.40
N ALA A 61 5.90 -23.22 6.71
CA ALA A 61 6.22 -24.50 7.36
C ALA A 61 5.33 -25.68 6.92
N TYR A 62 4.16 -25.41 6.32
CA TYR A 62 3.18 -26.41 5.91
C TYR A 62 2.94 -26.46 4.39
N LYS A 63 3.83 -25.85 3.61
CA LYS A 63 3.72 -25.65 2.15
C LYS A 63 3.44 -26.91 1.33
N GLU A 64 3.81 -28.10 1.79
CA GLU A 64 3.57 -29.35 1.04
C GLU A 64 2.36 -30.15 1.55
N SER A 65 1.90 -29.87 2.77
CA SER A 65 0.85 -30.66 3.43
C SER A 65 -0.55 -30.02 3.34
N LEU A 66 -0.62 -28.70 3.41
CA LEU A 66 -1.86 -27.94 3.51
C LEU A 66 -1.78 -26.75 2.55
N LEU A 67 -2.01 -27.05 1.27
CA LEU A 67 -1.95 -26.08 0.17
C LEU A 67 -3.15 -25.14 0.23
N MET A 68 -2.87 -23.86 0.07
CA MET A 68 -3.87 -22.79 -0.04
C MET A 68 -4.11 -22.38 -1.51
N GLU A 69 -3.80 -23.27 -2.46
CA GLU A 69 -4.14 -23.11 -3.87
C GLU A 69 -5.61 -23.46 -4.12
N HIS A 70 -6.27 -22.77 -5.06
CA HIS A 70 -7.72 -22.85 -5.27
C HIS A 70 -8.18 -24.28 -5.56
N ASN A 71 -7.59 -24.88 -6.59
CA ASN A 71 -7.87 -26.26 -7.00
C ASN A 71 -7.59 -27.24 -5.86
N ALA A 72 -6.48 -27.06 -5.13
CA ALA A 72 -6.11 -27.93 -4.02
C ALA A 72 -7.10 -27.86 -2.86
N LEU A 73 -7.65 -26.69 -2.54
CA LEU A 73 -8.66 -26.54 -1.48
C LEU A 73 -9.94 -27.30 -1.81
N ILE A 74 -10.35 -27.29 -3.08
CA ILE A 74 -11.57 -27.97 -3.54
C ILE A 74 -11.33 -29.49 -3.67
N GLU A 75 -10.27 -29.90 -4.36
CA GLU A 75 -9.99 -31.32 -4.63
C GLU A 75 -9.70 -32.11 -3.36
N LYS A 76 -9.05 -31.49 -2.37
CA LYS A 76 -8.78 -32.13 -1.07
C LYS A 76 -9.98 -32.06 -0.10
N GLY A 77 -11.07 -31.41 -0.50
CA GLY A 77 -12.28 -31.28 0.32
C GLY A 77 -12.16 -30.31 1.50
N SER A 78 -11.09 -29.50 1.56
CA SER A 78 -10.94 -28.45 2.57
C SER A 78 -12.00 -27.35 2.39
N VAL A 79 -12.41 -27.12 1.14
CA VAL A 79 -13.53 -26.25 0.76
C VAL A 79 -14.53 -27.09 -0.02
N VAL A 80 -15.79 -27.04 0.39
CA VAL A 80 -16.93 -27.62 -0.32
C VAL A 80 -17.72 -26.45 -0.94
N PRO A 81 -17.59 -26.20 -2.26
CA PRO A 81 -18.28 -25.11 -2.93
C PRO A 81 -19.79 -25.10 -2.64
N GLY A 82 -20.32 -23.95 -2.27
CA GLY A 82 -21.72 -23.73 -1.90
C GLY A 82 -22.10 -24.18 -0.48
N ASN A 83 -21.20 -24.81 0.28
CA ASN A 83 -21.52 -25.35 1.61
C ASN A 83 -20.41 -25.06 2.65
N PRO A 84 -20.47 -23.90 3.33
CA PRO A 84 -19.51 -23.55 4.39
C PRO A 84 -19.50 -24.56 5.54
N ASP A 85 -20.67 -25.07 5.94
CA ASP A 85 -20.78 -25.97 7.10
C ASP A 85 -20.13 -27.34 6.84
N ALA A 86 -20.02 -27.74 5.57
CA ALA A 86 -19.29 -28.94 5.15
C ALA A 86 -17.80 -28.67 4.84
N SER A 87 -17.34 -27.42 4.88
CA SER A 87 -15.96 -27.04 4.55
C SER A 87 -15.08 -27.06 5.80
N GLU A 88 -14.08 -27.95 5.82
CA GLU A 88 -13.13 -28.05 6.94
C GLU A 88 -12.41 -26.71 7.18
N LEU A 89 -12.06 -25.98 6.11
CA LEU A 89 -11.45 -24.65 6.20
C LEU A 89 -12.31 -23.72 7.05
N TYR A 90 -13.62 -23.68 6.83
CA TYR A 90 -14.52 -22.79 7.57
C TYR A 90 -14.70 -23.23 9.03
N SER A 91 -14.80 -24.54 9.27
CA SER A 91 -14.87 -25.12 10.63
C SER A 91 -13.65 -24.75 11.48
N ARG A 92 -12.45 -24.74 10.87
CA ARG A 92 -11.20 -24.35 11.52
C ARG A 92 -11.13 -22.88 11.92
N LEU A 93 -11.88 -22.00 11.25
CA LEU A 93 -11.95 -20.57 11.60
C LEU A 93 -12.90 -20.30 12.77
N LEU A 94 -13.88 -21.17 12.98
CA LEU A 94 -14.94 -20.99 13.99
C LEU A 94 -14.68 -21.73 15.31
N THR A 95 -13.86 -22.78 15.30
CA THR A 95 -13.65 -23.61 16.49
C THR A 95 -13.06 -22.81 17.66
N THR A 96 -13.55 -23.06 18.88
CA THR A 96 -13.04 -22.45 20.11
C THR A 96 -11.83 -23.20 20.68
N ASP A 97 -11.48 -24.37 20.13
CA ASP A 97 -10.30 -25.14 20.50
C ASP A 97 -9.05 -24.49 19.91
N ALA A 98 -8.30 -23.75 20.74
CA ALA A 98 -7.10 -23.01 20.32
C ALA A 98 -6.02 -23.90 19.68
N ALA A 99 -5.98 -25.20 19.99
CA ALA A 99 -5.02 -26.14 19.38
C ALA A 99 -5.42 -26.55 17.95
N LYS A 100 -6.66 -26.28 17.54
CA LYS A 100 -7.22 -26.64 16.23
C LYS A 100 -7.64 -25.43 15.40
N ARG A 101 -7.81 -24.26 16.04
CA ARG A 101 -8.24 -23.02 15.41
C ARG A 101 -7.15 -22.49 14.49
N MET A 102 -7.57 -22.05 13.30
CA MET A 102 -6.72 -21.32 12.37
C MET A 102 -7.03 -19.81 12.41
N PRO A 103 -6.02 -18.94 12.28
CA PRO A 103 -4.59 -19.27 12.15
C PRO A 103 -3.99 -19.78 13.47
N LEU A 104 -3.15 -20.82 13.39
CA LEU A 104 -2.64 -21.54 14.56
C LEU A 104 -1.72 -20.66 15.41
N GLY A 105 -1.98 -20.57 16.72
CA GLY A 105 -1.17 -19.77 17.64
C GLY A 105 -1.35 -18.25 17.50
N GLN A 106 -2.27 -17.81 16.65
CA GLN A 106 -2.58 -16.39 16.39
C GLN A 106 -3.97 -16.02 16.93
N PRO A 107 -4.26 -14.71 17.10
CA PRO A 107 -5.61 -14.22 17.36
C PRO A 107 -6.63 -14.76 16.34
N GLN A 108 -7.91 -14.80 16.73
CA GLN A 108 -8.97 -15.19 15.80
C GLN A 108 -9.10 -14.13 14.71
N LEU A 109 -9.37 -14.58 13.48
CA LEU A 109 -9.67 -13.65 12.40
C LEU A 109 -10.84 -12.72 12.77
N PRO A 110 -10.81 -11.46 12.32
CA PRO A 110 -11.95 -10.57 12.45
C PRO A 110 -13.22 -11.23 11.89
N VAL A 111 -14.35 -10.96 12.55
CA VAL A 111 -15.66 -11.52 12.15
C VAL A 111 -15.99 -11.20 10.70
N GLN A 112 -15.60 -10.01 10.21
CA GLN A 112 -15.78 -9.60 8.83
C GLN A 112 -14.99 -10.49 7.85
N SER A 113 -13.72 -10.78 8.13
CA SER A 113 -12.90 -11.67 7.31
C SER A 113 -13.47 -13.10 7.27
N ILE A 114 -13.94 -13.60 8.41
CA ILE A 114 -14.63 -14.90 8.49
C ILE A 114 -15.91 -14.91 7.64
N ASN A 115 -16.68 -13.82 7.67
CA ASN A 115 -17.89 -13.66 6.87
C ASN A 115 -17.58 -13.57 5.36
N THR A 116 -16.51 -12.88 4.97
CA THR A 116 -16.06 -12.82 3.57
C THR A 116 -15.72 -14.22 3.04
N ILE A 117 -14.94 -15.00 3.79
CA ILE A 117 -14.61 -16.40 3.44
C ILE A 117 -15.88 -17.25 3.37
N ARG A 118 -16.79 -17.12 4.35
CA ARG A 118 -18.08 -17.83 4.36
C ARG A 118 -18.88 -17.55 3.09
N ASN A 119 -18.99 -16.28 2.72
CA ASN A 119 -19.78 -15.85 1.58
C ASN A 119 -19.13 -16.25 0.26
N TRP A 120 -17.79 -16.29 0.18
CA TRP A 120 -17.07 -16.85 -0.96
C TRP A 120 -17.36 -18.35 -1.14
N ILE A 121 -17.34 -19.14 -0.05
CA ILE A 121 -17.72 -20.56 -0.12
C ILE A 121 -19.17 -20.69 -0.58
N LEU A 122 -20.11 -19.91 -0.01
CA LEU A 122 -21.52 -19.90 -0.42
C LEU A 122 -21.70 -19.54 -1.90
N ALA A 123 -20.87 -18.64 -2.42
CA ALA A 123 -20.88 -18.23 -3.82
C ALA A 123 -20.35 -19.32 -4.78
N GLY A 124 -20.01 -20.50 -4.29
CA GLY A 124 -19.47 -21.59 -5.10
C GLY A 124 -17.94 -21.60 -5.14
N ALA A 125 -17.27 -20.93 -4.20
CA ALA A 125 -15.82 -20.80 -4.14
C ALA A 125 -15.22 -20.39 -5.50
N PRO A 126 -15.66 -19.26 -6.11
CA PRO A 126 -15.13 -18.81 -7.39
C PRO A 126 -13.60 -18.67 -7.36
N ASP A 127 -12.94 -19.01 -8.47
CA ASP A 127 -11.48 -18.96 -8.56
C ASP A 127 -10.96 -17.53 -8.40
N TRP A 128 -9.90 -17.39 -7.62
CA TRP A 128 -9.18 -16.13 -7.43
C TRP A 128 -8.04 -15.97 -8.44
N ALA A 129 -7.63 -17.06 -9.11
CA ALA A 129 -6.82 -17.00 -10.32
C ALA A 129 -7.74 -16.57 -11.47
N ILE A 130 -7.63 -15.30 -11.83
CA ILE A 130 -8.30 -14.79 -13.01
C ILE A 130 -7.50 -15.29 -14.22
N THR A 131 -8.13 -16.05 -15.12
CA THR A 131 -7.84 -15.86 -16.55
C THR A 131 -8.20 -14.42 -16.84
N SER A 132 -7.20 -13.59 -17.13
CA SER A 132 -7.30 -12.14 -17.36
C SER A 132 -8.63 -11.79 -18.04
N THR A 133 -9.59 -11.23 -17.28
CA THR A 133 -10.84 -10.72 -17.86
C THR A 133 -10.68 -9.29 -18.36
N THR A 134 -9.46 -8.79 -18.51
CA THR A 134 -9.19 -7.69 -19.44
C THR A 134 -9.21 -8.26 -20.85
N ASP A 135 -10.41 -8.55 -21.36
CA ASP A 135 -10.72 -8.64 -22.80
C ASP A 135 -10.70 -7.23 -23.42
N GLY A 136 -9.85 -6.34 -22.88
CA GLY A 136 -9.72 -4.97 -23.31
C GLY A 136 -8.38 -4.80 -24.02
N ASP A 137 -8.43 -4.05 -25.12
CA ASP A 137 -7.28 -3.82 -25.97
C ASP A 137 -6.09 -3.28 -25.15
N PHE A 138 -4.88 -3.76 -25.48
CA PHE A 138 -3.64 -3.27 -24.93
C PHE A 138 -3.54 -1.75 -25.12
N ILE A 139 -3.38 -0.99 -24.03
CA ILE A 139 -3.28 0.47 -24.09
C ILE A 139 -1.83 0.83 -24.39
N SER A 140 -1.57 1.24 -25.63
CA SER A 140 -0.22 1.56 -26.11
C SER A 140 0.36 2.83 -25.47
N PRO A 141 1.70 3.01 -25.44
CA PRO A 141 2.31 4.29 -25.02
C PRO A 141 1.77 5.50 -25.78
N ALA A 142 1.47 5.34 -27.07
CA ALA A 142 0.86 6.40 -27.88
C ALA A 142 -0.52 6.82 -27.36
N GLU A 143 -1.34 5.84 -26.96
CA GLU A 143 -2.67 6.09 -26.40
C GLU A 143 -2.61 6.74 -25.01
N ILE A 144 -1.66 6.32 -24.16
CA ILE A 144 -1.40 6.97 -22.87
C ILE A 144 -1.03 8.45 -23.09
N LEU A 145 -0.03 8.73 -23.94
CA LEU A 145 0.40 10.11 -24.21
C LEU A 145 -0.72 10.95 -24.84
N ASN A 146 -1.49 10.38 -25.78
CA ASN A 146 -2.62 11.08 -26.40
C ASN A 146 -3.74 11.39 -25.40
N THR A 147 -4.03 10.48 -24.47
CA THR A 147 -5.03 10.69 -23.41
C THR A 147 -4.59 11.80 -22.47
N ILE A 148 -3.32 11.80 -22.04
CA ILE A 148 -2.74 12.85 -21.20
C ILE A 148 -2.73 14.19 -21.94
N GLU A 149 -2.28 14.24 -23.20
CA GLU A 149 -2.22 15.48 -24.00
C GLU A 149 -3.63 16.05 -24.24
N THR A 150 -4.61 15.20 -24.56
CA THR A 150 -6.01 15.62 -24.73
C THR A 150 -6.58 16.24 -23.46
N HIS A 151 -6.37 15.59 -22.31
CA HIS A 151 -6.80 16.13 -21.02
C HIS A 151 -6.08 17.45 -20.71
N LEU A 152 -4.75 17.49 -20.81
CA LEU A 152 -3.94 18.67 -20.53
C LEU A 152 -4.34 19.88 -21.39
N MET A 153 -4.63 19.66 -22.67
CA MET A 153 -5.05 20.73 -23.58
C MET A 153 -6.47 21.25 -23.28
N SER A 154 -7.30 20.46 -22.59
CA SER A 154 -8.61 20.90 -22.10
C SER A 154 -8.51 21.86 -20.90
N LEU A 155 -7.39 21.83 -20.16
CA LEU A 155 -7.11 22.74 -19.06
C LEU A 155 -6.75 24.14 -19.57
N ALA A 156 -7.02 25.15 -18.75
CA ALA A 156 -6.59 26.51 -19.06
C ALA A 156 -5.05 26.58 -19.12
N PRO A 157 -4.45 27.37 -20.04
CA PRO A 157 -3.00 27.43 -20.20
C PRO A 157 -2.22 27.73 -18.90
N PHE A 158 -2.83 28.50 -17.98
CA PHE A 158 -2.24 28.79 -16.68
C PHE A 158 -2.11 27.57 -15.77
N ASP A 159 -3.05 26.63 -15.86
CA ASP A 159 -3.14 25.47 -14.95
C ASP A 159 -2.26 24.30 -15.39
N ARG A 160 -1.87 24.25 -16.68
CA ARG A 160 -1.11 23.13 -17.25
C ARG A 160 0.21 22.84 -16.54
N ALA A 161 0.89 23.88 -16.04
CA ALA A 161 2.14 23.73 -15.30
C ALA A 161 1.98 22.96 -13.97
N PHE A 162 0.76 22.89 -13.42
CA PHE A 162 0.46 22.22 -12.15
C PHE A 162 -0.16 20.82 -12.35
N ALA A 163 -0.46 20.44 -13.59
CA ALA A 163 -1.02 19.14 -13.91
C ALA A 163 0.04 18.05 -13.77
N ARG A 164 -0.30 16.95 -13.09
CA ARG A 164 0.51 15.72 -13.01
C ARG A 164 -0.37 14.49 -13.11
N TYR A 165 0.23 13.36 -13.48
CA TYR A 165 -0.51 12.14 -13.73
C TYR A 165 0.06 10.94 -12.99
N PHE A 166 -0.83 10.04 -12.58
CA PHE A 166 -0.47 8.68 -12.16
C PHE A 166 -1.08 7.69 -13.14
N THR A 167 -0.42 6.57 -13.38
CA THR A 167 -0.93 5.50 -14.26
C THR A 167 -0.81 4.12 -13.61
N MET A 168 -1.87 3.32 -13.75
CA MET A 168 -1.90 1.88 -13.51
C MET A 168 -2.07 1.10 -14.82
N THR A 169 -1.86 1.76 -15.96
CA THR A 169 -2.03 1.16 -17.29
C THR A 169 -1.11 -0.04 -17.48
N HIS A 170 0.10 -0.04 -16.90
CA HIS A 170 0.99 -1.20 -16.92
C HIS A 170 0.43 -2.40 -16.15
N LEU A 171 -0.25 -2.18 -15.03
CA LEU A 171 -0.93 -3.26 -14.30
C LEU A 171 -2.11 -3.80 -15.12
N TYR A 172 -2.90 -2.90 -15.69
CA TYR A 172 -4.02 -3.27 -16.57
C TYR A 172 -3.53 -4.08 -17.78
N ASN A 173 -2.48 -3.62 -18.47
CA ASN A 173 -1.88 -4.29 -19.62
C ASN A 173 -1.20 -5.62 -19.24
N ALA A 174 -0.72 -5.77 -18.00
CA ALA A 174 -0.23 -7.03 -17.47
C ALA A 174 -1.34 -8.03 -17.13
N GLY A 175 -2.62 -7.65 -17.31
CA GLY A 175 -3.77 -8.50 -17.04
C GLY A 175 -4.21 -8.51 -15.58
N GLU A 176 -3.83 -7.49 -14.79
CA GLU A 176 -4.28 -7.35 -13.41
C GLU A 176 -5.81 -7.19 -13.35
N SER A 177 -6.41 -7.74 -12.31
CA SER A 177 -7.85 -7.79 -12.15
C SER A 177 -8.46 -6.42 -11.86
N VAL A 178 -9.70 -6.22 -12.30
CA VAL A 178 -10.49 -5.01 -11.97
C VAL A 178 -10.58 -4.79 -10.45
N GLY A 179 -10.71 -5.88 -9.67
CA GLY A 179 -10.75 -5.80 -8.20
C GLY A 179 -9.44 -5.28 -7.61
N ILE A 180 -8.29 -5.80 -8.04
CA ILE A 180 -6.98 -5.33 -7.56
C ILE A 180 -6.66 -3.92 -8.06
N LEU A 181 -7.01 -3.58 -9.30
CA LEU A 181 -6.89 -2.21 -9.82
C LEU A 181 -7.71 -1.21 -8.99
N GLN A 182 -8.89 -1.60 -8.53
CA GLN A 182 -9.70 -0.79 -7.61
C GLN A 182 -9.03 -0.64 -6.24
N GLU A 183 -8.35 -1.65 -5.73
CA GLU A 183 -7.57 -1.55 -4.49
C GLU A 183 -6.35 -0.64 -4.66
N TYR A 184 -5.62 -0.73 -5.77
CA TYR A 184 -4.54 0.23 -6.09
C TYR A 184 -5.06 1.66 -6.15
N ARG A 185 -6.27 1.88 -6.71
CA ARG A 185 -6.93 3.19 -6.74
C ARG A 185 -7.18 3.72 -5.32
N LYS A 186 -7.70 2.89 -4.41
CA LYS A 186 -7.88 3.28 -2.99
C LYS A 186 -6.54 3.61 -2.34
N GLY A 187 -5.50 2.80 -2.59
CA GLY A 187 -4.15 3.05 -2.11
C GLY A 187 -3.58 4.38 -2.59
N LEU A 188 -3.73 4.68 -3.88
CA LEU A 188 -3.34 5.96 -4.48
C LEU A 188 -4.08 7.13 -3.81
N TYR A 189 -5.41 7.06 -3.71
CA TYR A 189 -6.25 8.12 -3.17
C TYR A 189 -5.89 8.44 -1.71
N LYS A 190 -5.73 7.40 -0.90
CA LYS A 190 -5.30 7.53 0.49
C LYS A 190 -3.90 8.14 0.57
N LEU A 191 -2.94 7.65 -0.20
CA LEU A 191 -1.54 8.05 -0.05
C LEU A 191 -1.29 9.48 -0.49
N VAL A 192 -1.79 9.92 -1.66
CA VAL A 192 -1.57 11.33 -2.09
C VAL A 192 -2.15 12.33 -1.08
N ASN A 193 -3.28 12.01 -0.45
CA ASN A 193 -3.89 12.85 0.58
C ASN A 193 -3.18 12.73 1.94
N SER A 194 -2.56 11.59 2.25
CA SER A 194 -1.78 11.39 3.48
C SER A 194 -0.38 11.99 3.41
N LEU A 195 0.07 12.40 2.21
CA LEU A 195 1.35 13.07 1.96
C LEU A 195 1.17 14.56 1.64
N SER A 196 0.06 15.15 2.09
CA SER A 196 -0.40 16.49 1.70
C SER A 196 -0.71 17.37 2.90
N TRP A 197 -0.38 18.66 2.78
CA TRP A 197 -0.82 19.71 3.71
C TRP A 197 -2.10 20.42 3.25
N GLY A 198 -2.71 19.97 2.15
CA GLY A 198 -4.01 20.45 1.69
C GLY A 198 -5.09 20.24 2.75
N SER A 199 -6.01 21.19 2.87
CA SER A 199 -7.06 21.19 3.89
C SER A 199 -8.28 20.33 3.55
N THR A 200 -8.34 19.80 2.34
CA THR A 200 -9.47 19.02 1.82
C THR A 200 -8.95 17.75 1.16
N VAL A 201 -9.58 16.62 1.46
CA VAL A 201 -9.32 15.37 0.72
C VAL A 201 -9.73 15.58 -0.74
N THR A 202 -8.75 15.51 -1.64
CA THR A 202 -8.93 15.65 -3.08
C THR A 202 -8.42 14.38 -3.75
N ASN A 203 -9.33 13.57 -4.30
CA ASN A 203 -8.92 12.31 -4.93
C ASN A 203 -8.45 12.55 -6.39
N PRO A 204 -7.40 11.84 -6.85
CA PRO A 204 -7.01 11.82 -8.26
C PRO A 204 -8.16 11.46 -9.20
N GLN A 205 -8.32 12.22 -10.27
CA GLN A 205 -9.45 12.11 -11.20
C GLN A 205 -9.10 11.18 -12.37
N PRO A 206 -9.84 10.08 -12.61
CA PRO A 206 -9.60 9.26 -13.80
C PRO A 206 -9.91 10.07 -15.08
N ILE A 207 -9.05 9.96 -16.09
CA ILE A 207 -9.18 10.69 -17.37
C ILE A 207 -9.44 9.78 -18.57
N ASP A 208 -9.48 8.46 -18.35
CA ASP A 208 -9.74 7.43 -19.34
C ASP A 208 -10.95 6.56 -18.93
N PRO A 209 -11.68 5.95 -19.87
CA PRO A 209 -12.82 5.08 -19.57
C PRO A 209 -12.47 3.87 -18.70
N GLN A 210 -11.26 3.33 -18.84
CA GLN A 210 -10.76 2.19 -18.09
C GLN A 210 -10.36 2.59 -16.66
N GLY A 211 -10.21 3.89 -16.39
CA GLY A 211 -9.81 4.43 -15.10
C GLY A 211 -8.41 3.97 -14.70
N THR A 212 -7.48 4.01 -15.66
CA THR A 212 -6.08 3.61 -15.51
C THR A 212 -5.13 4.81 -15.47
N ILE A 213 -5.55 6.00 -15.89
CA ILE A 213 -4.76 7.23 -15.87
C ILE A 213 -5.49 8.27 -15.01
N PHE A 214 -4.78 8.85 -14.04
CA PHE A 214 -5.35 9.74 -13.03
C PHE A 214 -4.66 11.08 -13.05
N TYR A 215 -5.44 12.15 -13.15
CA TYR A 215 -5.01 13.53 -13.07
C TYR A 215 -5.01 14.04 -11.63
N ILE A 216 -3.97 14.80 -11.29
CA ILE A 216 -3.91 15.65 -10.10
C ILE A 216 -3.46 17.07 -10.46
N ASP A 217 -3.86 18.04 -9.62
CA ASP A 217 -3.30 19.38 -9.59
C ASP A 217 -2.44 19.52 -8.32
N LEU A 218 -1.17 19.85 -8.48
CA LEU A 218 -0.21 19.93 -7.36
C LEU A 218 -0.65 20.89 -6.25
N ARG A 219 -1.41 21.94 -6.59
CA ARG A 219 -1.86 22.97 -5.63
C ARG A 219 -2.89 22.43 -4.65
N HIS A 220 -3.63 21.38 -5.00
CA HIS A 220 -4.56 20.72 -4.06
C HIS A 220 -3.82 19.97 -2.94
N TYR A 221 -2.53 19.69 -3.12
CA TYR A 221 -1.71 18.95 -2.17
C TYR A 221 -0.61 19.79 -1.50
N GLU A 222 -0.55 21.08 -1.85
CA GLU A 222 0.52 22.02 -1.49
C GLU A 222 1.91 21.59 -2.01
N TRP A 223 1.96 20.68 -2.99
CA TRP A 223 3.21 20.15 -3.56
C TRP A 223 3.92 21.13 -4.50
N ASP A 224 3.23 22.17 -4.97
CA ASP A 224 3.83 23.29 -5.68
C ASP A 224 4.71 24.17 -4.76
N ARG A 225 4.50 24.11 -3.45
CA ARG A 225 5.20 24.95 -2.46
C ARG A 225 6.48 24.31 -1.93
N ASN A 226 6.56 22.99 -1.96
CA ASN A 226 7.72 22.23 -1.47
C ASN A 226 8.43 21.42 -2.57
N ASP A 227 8.05 21.63 -3.83
CA ASP A 227 8.60 20.92 -4.98
C ASP A 227 8.42 19.39 -4.90
N GLY A 228 7.30 18.96 -4.30
CA GLY A 228 7.04 17.55 -3.98
C GLY A 228 7.08 16.65 -5.21
N TRP A 229 6.62 17.12 -6.37
CA TRP A 229 6.70 16.33 -7.60
C TRP A 229 8.14 16.06 -8.04
N THR A 230 9.02 17.05 -7.99
CA THR A 230 10.44 16.88 -8.36
C THR A 230 11.14 15.86 -7.46
N GLN A 231 10.73 15.76 -6.19
CA GLN A 231 11.23 14.71 -5.28
C GLN A 231 10.76 13.31 -5.70
N ILE A 232 9.50 13.19 -6.14
CA ILE A 232 8.95 11.94 -6.71
C ILE A 232 9.73 11.57 -7.98
N GLU A 233 9.94 12.51 -8.89
CA GLU A 233 10.71 12.31 -10.13
C GLU A 233 12.13 11.84 -9.84
N SER A 234 12.79 12.48 -8.86
CA SER A 234 14.16 12.14 -8.47
C SER A 234 14.29 10.73 -7.91
N ALA A 235 13.25 10.21 -7.27
CA ALA A 235 13.22 8.85 -6.72
C ALA A 235 12.71 7.79 -7.72
N TYR A 236 12.04 8.21 -8.80
CA TYR A 236 11.36 7.30 -9.72
C TYR A 236 12.31 6.60 -10.69
N PRO A 237 12.42 5.25 -10.66
CA PRO A 237 13.41 4.55 -11.47
C PRO A 237 12.96 4.24 -12.90
N TYR A 238 11.65 4.31 -13.20
CA TYR A 238 11.10 3.81 -14.45
C TYR A 238 10.92 4.91 -15.52
N HIS A 239 11.98 5.67 -15.79
CA HIS A 239 11.97 6.76 -16.77
C HIS A 239 12.00 6.23 -18.22
N ILE A 240 11.03 6.63 -19.05
CA ILE A 240 10.96 6.27 -20.48
C ILE A 240 11.14 7.53 -21.34
N SER A 241 12.14 7.51 -22.24
CA SER A 241 12.51 8.66 -23.09
C SER A 241 12.12 8.53 -24.57
N PHE A 242 11.75 7.33 -25.02
CA PHE A 242 11.43 7.02 -26.42
C PHE A 242 12.55 7.39 -27.40
N ASP A 243 13.78 6.93 -27.13
CA ASP A 243 14.97 7.37 -27.87
C ASP A 243 15.18 6.64 -29.21
N ALA A 244 14.45 5.55 -29.45
CA ALA A 244 14.50 4.81 -30.71
C ALA A 244 14.15 5.71 -31.92
N PRO A 245 14.86 5.61 -33.06
CA PRO A 245 14.60 6.42 -34.25
C PRO A 245 13.14 6.37 -34.74
N GLU A 246 12.52 5.18 -34.67
CA GLU A 246 11.12 4.94 -35.04
C GLU A 246 10.10 5.57 -34.07
N GLN A 247 10.51 5.96 -32.86
CA GLN A 247 9.66 6.56 -31.83
C GLN A 247 9.73 8.09 -31.78
N SER A 248 10.32 8.74 -32.80
CA SER A 248 10.49 10.20 -32.87
C SER A 248 9.20 11.00 -32.60
N ALA A 249 8.04 10.52 -33.05
CA ALA A 249 6.75 11.16 -32.78
C ALA A 249 6.35 11.11 -31.30
N LEU A 250 6.58 9.97 -30.61
CA LEU A 250 6.31 9.82 -29.18
C LEU A 250 7.24 10.70 -28.35
N LYS A 251 8.52 10.76 -28.74
CA LYS A 251 9.51 11.64 -28.11
C LYS A 251 9.14 13.11 -28.23
N GLU A 252 8.71 13.55 -29.40
CA GLU A 252 8.25 14.93 -29.60
C GLU A 252 7.02 15.22 -28.74
N GLN A 253 6.06 14.29 -28.69
CA GLN A 253 4.85 14.42 -27.88
C GLN A 253 5.17 14.48 -26.38
N LEU A 254 6.04 13.60 -25.89
CA LEU A 254 6.52 13.64 -24.51
C LEU A 254 7.23 14.98 -24.21
N GLY A 255 8.06 15.48 -25.13
CA GLY A 255 8.72 16.77 -24.98
C GLY A 255 7.75 17.96 -24.88
N ARG A 256 6.64 17.94 -25.62
CA ARG A 256 5.57 18.95 -25.48
C ARG A 256 4.90 18.87 -24.12
N LEU A 257 4.56 17.67 -23.68
CA LEU A 257 3.98 17.42 -22.36
C LEU A 257 4.90 17.92 -21.24
N GLN A 258 6.18 17.54 -21.27
CA GLN A 258 7.21 17.99 -20.33
C GLN A 258 7.32 19.52 -20.29
N THR A 259 7.27 20.17 -21.45
CA THR A 259 7.32 21.64 -21.57
C THR A 259 6.10 22.32 -20.95
N GLU A 260 4.89 21.86 -21.27
CA GLU A 260 3.64 22.44 -20.77
C GLU A 260 3.47 22.23 -19.26
N MET A 261 3.89 21.07 -18.74
CA MET A 261 3.81 20.71 -17.30
C MET A 261 5.03 21.16 -16.49
N ARG A 262 6.13 21.56 -17.14
CA ARG A 262 7.41 21.93 -16.51
C ARG A 262 7.92 20.82 -15.60
N THR A 263 8.10 19.64 -16.18
CA THR A 263 8.41 18.41 -15.45
C THR A 263 9.16 17.46 -16.36
N ASP A 264 10.04 16.63 -15.81
CA ASP A 264 10.78 15.64 -16.60
C ASP A 264 9.99 14.35 -16.78
N ILE A 265 9.18 13.97 -15.79
CA ILE A 265 8.34 12.76 -15.79
C ILE A 265 6.88 13.18 -15.54
N PRO A 266 6.07 13.31 -16.62
CA PRO A 266 4.65 13.67 -16.51
C PRO A 266 3.76 12.69 -15.76
N ALA A 267 4.10 11.41 -15.80
CA ALA A 267 3.27 10.32 -15.32
C ALA A 267 4.07 9.29 -14.52
N ILE A 268 3.58 8.93 -13.34
CA ILE A 268 4.24 7.99 -12.41
C ILE A 268 3.40 6.71 -12.27
N HIS A 269 4.05 5.56 -12.23
CA HIS A 269 3.38 4.28 -11.98
C HIS A 269 2.79 4.21 -10.57
N VAL A 270 1.51 3.87 -10.46
CA VAL A 270 0.76 3.83 -9.20
C VAL A 270 1.31 2.80 -8.22
N ASP A 271 1.68 1.60 -8.68
CA ASP A 271 2.23 0.55 -7.82
C ASP A 271 3.54 0.97 -7.16
N TRP A 272 4.46 1.58 -7.92
CA TRP A 272 5.70 2.13 -7.37
C TRP A 272 5.40 3.25 -6.38
N PHE A 273 4.52 4.19 -6.73
CA PHE A 273 4.22 5.33 -5.85
C PHE A 273 3.61 4.87 -4.53
N VAL A 274 2.61 3.98 -4.58
CA VAL A 274 1.97 3.42 -3.39
C VAL A 274 2.97 2.63 -2.54
N ALA A 275 3.87 1.88 -3.17
CA ALA A 275 4.87 1.08 -2.47
C ALA A 275 6.01 1.89 -1.86
N GLN A 276 6.38 3.04 -2.44
CA GLN A 276 7.63 3.74 -2.10
C GLN A 276 7.44 5.13 -1.49
N ALA A 277 6.39 5.87 -1.83
CA ALA A 277 6.23 7.25 -1.34
C ALA A 277 5.88 7.34 0.15
N SER A 278 5.47 6.22 0.76
CA SER A 278 5.27 6.11 2.22
C SER A 278 6.56 5.79 2.99
N LEU A 279 7.69 5.58 2.31
CA LEU A 279 8.99 5.30 2.92
C LEU A 279 9.89 6.55 2.95
N PRO A 280 10.72 6.72 4.00
CA PRO A 280 11.79 7.71 4.01
C PRO A 280 12.86 7.41 2.94
N PRO A 281 13.55 8.44 2.40
CA PRO A 281 13.39 9.86 2.73
C PRO A 281 12.16 10.50 2.05
N LEU A 282 11.60 9.89 1.00
CA LEU A 282 10.55 10.49 0.18
C LEU A 282 9.29 10.86 0.99
N TYR A 283 8.89 10.02 1.95
CA TYR A 283 7.82 10.31 2.91
C TYR A 283 8.05 11.64 3.65
N HIS A 284 9.29 11.85 4.11
CA HIS A 284 9.66 13.05 4.86
C HIS A 284 9.71 14.27 3.97
N ASP A 285 10.24 14.13 2.76
CA ASP A 285 10.44 15.23 1.85
C ASP A 285 9.09 15.77 1.34
N LEU A 286 8.15 14.85 1.02
CA LEU A 286 6.80 15.19 0.53
C LEU A 286 5.95 15.90 1.58
N LEU A 287 6.06 15.49 2.85
CA LEU A 287 5.45 16.20 3.96
C LEU A 287 6.31 17.37 4.49
N SER A 288 7.51 17.57 3.91
CA SER A 288 8.51 18.52 4.37
C SER A 288 8.69 18.49 5.89
N LEU A 289 8.71 17.28 6.45
CA LEU A 289 8.84 17.07 7.88
C LEU A 289 10.15 17.70 8.35
N PRO A 290 10.18 18.37 9.52
CA PRO A 290 11.42 18.94 10.04
C PRO A 290 12.32 17.84 10.62
N LEU A 291 13.55 18.19 10.98
CA LEU A 291 14.53 17.25 11.54
C LEU A 291 14.31 16.97 13.03
N THR A 292 13.60 17.86 13.74
CA THR A 292 13.28 17.68 15.16
C THR A 292 11.79 17.76 15.46
N ASP A 293 11.36 17.02 16.48
CA ASP A 293 9.99 17.12 17.01
C ASP A 293 9.64 18.53 17.49
N ARG A 294 10.59 19.28 18.04
CA ARG A 294 10.40 20.67 18.47
C ARG A 294 10.07 21.63 17.31
N GLU A 295 10.71 21.44 16.17
CA GLU A 295 10.38 22.19 14.96
C GLU A 295 8.99 21.80 14.43
N LEU A 296 8.62 20.51 14.53
CA LEU A 296 7.27 20.04 14.19
C LEU A 296 6.21 20.63 15.12
N GLU A 297 6.46 20.59 16.43
CA GLU A 297 5.64 21.19 17.49
C GLU A 297 5.42 22.68 17.21
N THR A 298 6.48 23.42 16.85
CA THR A 298 6.38 24.84 16.48
C THR A 298 5.48 25.04 15.26
N ARG A 299 5.62 24.20 14.22
CA ARG A 299 4.79 24.27 13.01
C ARG A 299 3.32 23.98 13.31
N LEU A 300 3.04 23.07 14.23
CA LEU A 300 1.70 22.65 14.63
C LEU A 300 1.07 23.49 15.75
N GLU A 301 1.75 24.58 16.14
CA GLU A 301 1.39 25.47 17.24
C GLU A 301 1.22 24.75 18.60
N VAL A 302 2.02 23.71 18.83
CA VAL A 302 2.05 22.94 20.08
C VAL A 302 3.25 23.38 20.91
N ASP A 303 3.01 23.89 22.11
CA ASP A 303 4.07 24.17 23.11
C ASP A 303 3.98 23.12 24.22
N VAL A 304 4.71 22.02 24.08
CA VAL A 304 4.67 20.87 25.00
C VAL A 304 5.04 21.29 26.41
N VAL A 305 6.14 22.03 26.58
CA VAL A 305 6.63 22.48 27.90
C VAL A 305 5.61 23.36 28.61
N ARG A 306 5.05 24.35 27.89
CA ARG A 306 4.02 25.25 28.45
C ARG A 306 2.73 24.50 28.74
N ASN A 307 2.34 23.55 27.89
CA ASN A 307 1.13 22.75 28.08
C ASN A 307 1.23 21.90 29.36
N LEU A 308 2.33 21.17 29.54
CA LEU A 308 2.58 20.36 30.72
C LEU A 308 2.61 21.18 32.01
N THR A 309 3.14 22.40 31.95
CA THR A 309 3.24 23.29 33.12
C THR A 309 1.91 23.98 33.44
N ASN A 310 1.22 24.53 32.43
CA ASN A 310 0.16 25.52 32.63
C ASN A 310 -1.23 25.07 32.19
N ALA A 311 -1.36 23.94 31.48
CA ALA A 311 -2.65 23.48 30.95
C ALA A 311 -2.87 21.95 31.01
N PRO A 312 -2.44 21.25 32.08
CA PRO A 312 -2.79 19.84 32.25
C PRO A 312 -4.31 19.68 32.39
N GLY A 313 -4.90 18.74 31.66
CA GLY A 313 -6.35 18.53 31.58
C GLY A 313 -7.10 19.56 30.72
N VAL A 314 -6.39 20.48 30.05
CA VAL A 314 -7.00 21.56 29.26
C VAL A 314 -6.45 21.60 27.83
N ARG A 315 -5.13 21.46 27.68
CA ARG A 315 -4.43 21.37 26.39
C ARG A 315 -3.51 20.16 26.29
N VAL A 316 -3.25 19.46 27.39
CA VAL A 316 -2.50 18.21 27.42
C VAL A 316 -3.12 17.21 28.39
N TRP A 317 -3.17 15.95 27.96
CA TRP A 317 -3.60 14.80 28.74
C TRP A 317 -2.58 13.70 28.59
N ARG A 318 -2.37 12.90 29.63
CA ARG A 318 -1.34 11.86 29.66
C ARG A 318 -1.95 10.53 30.11
N GLY A 319 -1.49 9.44 29.53
CA GLY A 319 -1.68 8.10 30.06
C GLY A 319 -0.36 7.33 30.04
N GLY A 320 -0.27 6.26 30.80
CA GLY A 320 0.87 5.37 30.80
C GLY A 320 0.47 3.91 30.97
N THR A 321 1.17 3.03 30.26
CA THR A 321 0.97 1.58 30.30
C THR A 321 2.30 0.87 30.43
N ASN A 322 2.31 -0.26 31.13
CA ASN A 322 3.47 -1.15 31.21
C ASN A 322 3.53 -2.15 30.04
N ASN A 323 2.46 -2.27 29.23
CA ASN A 323 2.42 -3.19 28.09
C ASN A 323 1.63 -2.59 26.93
N SER A 324 2.34 -2.09 25.92
CA SER A 324 1.74 -1.42 24.74
C SER A 324 1.60 -2.31 23.51
N GLY A 325 2.05 -3.57 23.56
CA GLY A 325 2.06 -4.50 22.43
C GLY A 325 3.13 -4.23 21.36
N VAL A 326 3.74 -3.03 21.32
CA VAL A 326 4.80 -2.65 20.36
C VAL A 326 6.12 -2.26 21.03
N SER A 327 6.08 -1.75 22.27
CA SER A 327 7.27 -1.54 23.10
C SER A 327 7.42 -2.65 24.13
N ASN A 328 8.67 -3.05 24.39
CA ASN A 328 9.02 -4.10 25.35
C ASN A 328 8.95 -3.63 26.83
N HIS A 329 8.74 -2.34 27.08
CA HIS A 329 8.75 -1.74 28.41
C HIS A 329 7.60 -0.74 28.59
N ASN A 330 7.67 0.05 29.66
CA ASN A 330 6.77 1.17 29.91
C ASN A 330 6.61 2.05 28.67
N ARG A 331 5.42 2.63 28.50
CA ARG A 331 5.13 3.65 27.50
C ARG A 331 4.30 4.75 28.12
N VAL A 332 4.66 6.01 27.84
CA VAL A 332 3.86 7.19 28.20
C VAL A 332 3.32 7.80 26.93
N ILE A 333 2.05 8.19 26.93
CA ILE A 333 1.38 8.77 25.77
C ILE A 333 0.77 10.11 26.21
N GLU A 334 1.01 11.15 25.43
CA GLU A 334 0.47 12.49 25.62
C GLU A 334 -0.37 12.90 24.44
N ARG A 335 -1.58 13.40 24.69
CA ARG A 335 -2.38 14.11 23.70
C ARG A 335 -2.25 15.60 23.93
N HIS A 336 -1.85 16.35 22.92
CA HIS A 336 -1.91 17.80 22.89
C HIS A 336 -2.98 18.30 21.92
N LYS A 337 -3.65 19.40 22.27
CA LYS A 337 -4.41 20.18 21.28
C LYS A 337 -3.44 20.79 20.26
N SER A 338 -3.76 20.64 18.98
CA SER A 338 -3.01 21.21 17.85
C SER A 338 -3.95 21.98 16.93
N GLN A 339 -3.40 22.86 16.09
CA GLN A 339 -4.14 23.66 15.12
C GLN A 339 -5.11 22.84 14.25
N HIS A 340 -4.74 21.62 13.87
CA HIS A 340 -5.52 20.77 12.95
C HIS A 340 -6.28 19.62 13.63
N GLY A 341 -6.27 19.58 14.97
CA GLY A 341 -6.86 18.49 15.75
C GLY A 341 -5.98 18.13 16.92
N ALA A 342 -5.37 16.95 16.87
CA ALA A 342 -4.50 16.45 17.91
C ALA A 342 -3.04 16.28 17.44
N TYR A 343 -2.15 16.39 18.42
CA TYR A 343 -0.76 15.98 18.36
C TYR A 343 -0.56 14.98 19.48
N TRP A 344 -0.39 13.71 19.12
CA TRP A 344 -0.11 12.63 20.06
C TRP A 344 1.39 12.39 20.09
N LYS A 345 1.98 12.37 21.27
CA LYS A 345 3.40 12.11 21.48
C LYS A 345 3.56 10.95 22.45
N SER A 346 4.32 9.95 22.04
CA SER A 346 4.69 8.85 22.92
C SER A 346 6.14 8.98 23.37
N TYR A 347 6.42 8.38 24.52
CA TYR A 347 7.75 8.22 25.07
C TYR A 347 7.92 6.73 25.35
N ASP A 348 8.90 6.14 24.67
CA ASP A 348 9.23 4.72 24.71
C ASP A 348 10.51 4.51 25.51
N PHE A 349 10.56 3.40 26.25
CA PHE A 349 11.60 3.14 27.24
C PHE A 349 12.35 1.85 26.92
N ALA A 350 13.66 1.83 27.17
CA ALA A 350 14.53 0.65 27.08
C ALA A 350 14.61 -0.14 28.40
N GLY A 351 13.90 0.30 29.43
CA GLY A 351 13.84 -0.34 30.74
C GLY A 351 12.66 0.14 31.58
N SER A 352 12.44 -0.50 32.73
CA SER A 352 11.31 -0.21 33.64
C SER A 352 11.75 0.11 35.08
N VAL A 353 12.99 0.57 35.27
CA VAL A 353 13.61 0.84 36.58
C VAL A 353 14.09 2.28 36.71
N GLY A 354 14.34 2.74 37.94
CA GLY A 354 14.83 4.11 38.18
C GLY A 354 13.89 5.16 37.59
N THR A 355 14.44 6.16 36.90
CA THR A 355 13.67 7.22 36.22
C THR A 355 12.85 6.71 35.02
N GLN A 356 12.98 5.44 34.64
CA GLN A 356 12.17 4.80 33.60
C GLN A 356 10.95 4.07 34.17
N ASN A 357 10.81 3.98 35.49
CA ASN A 357 9.62 3.44 36.13
C ASN A 357 8.52 4.52 36.21
N ILE A 358 7.55 4.45 35.29
CA ILE A 358 6.47 5.45 35.16
C ILE A 358 5.54 5.51 36.37
N PHE A 359 5.49 4.44 37.18
CA PHE A 359 4.65 4.38 38.39
C PHE A 359 5.26 5.13 39.57
N THR A 360 6.60 5.24 39.62
CA THR A 360 7.30 6.04 40.64
C THR A 360 7.71 7.42 40.13
N HIS A 361 7.84 7.58 38.80
CA HIS A 361 8.28 8.79 38.12
C HIS A 361 7.26 9.32 37.08
N PRO A 362 5.97 9.50 37.44
CA PRO A 362 4.92 9.83 36.47
C PRO A 362 5.06 11.23 35.85
N LEU A 363 5.84 12.12 36.47
CA LEU A 363 6.04 13.51 36.04
C LEU A 363 7.44 13.81 35.48
N SER A 364 8.46 13.02 35.84
CA SER A 364 9.85 13.29 35.48
C SER A 364 10.57 11.97 35.23
N PHE A 365 10.66 11.59 33.96
CA PHE A 365 11.16 10.30 33.51
C PHE A 365 12.21 10.44 32.40
N THR A 366 12.95 9.37 32.14
CA THR A 366 13.95 9.29 31.06
C THR A 366 13.48 8.28 30.01
N HIS A 367 13.28 8.73 28.78
CA HIS A 367 12.85 7.89 27.65
C HIS A 367 14.00 7.71 26.65
N ASP A 368 13.87 6.72 25.76
CA ASP A 368 14.91 6.31 24.80
C ASP A 368 14.50 6.58 23.34
N GLY A 369 13.21 6.80 23.10
CA GLY A 369 12.65 7.18 21.81
C GLY A 369 11.19 7.56 21.93
N GLY A 370 10.54 7.77 20.80
CA GLY A 370 9.12 8.03 20.76
C GLY A 370 8.57 8.10 19.35
N GLU A 371 7.26 8.23 19.29
CA GLU A 371 6.49 8.44 18.07
C GLU A 371 5.56 9.62 18.26
N VAL A 372 5.36 10.40 17.21
CA VAL A 372 4.33 11.42 17.11
C VAL A 372 3.35 11.03 16.02
N ILE A 373 2.06 11.13 16.34
CA ILE A 373 0.96 10.99 15.40
C ILE A 373 0.16 12.29 15.46
N PHE A 374 0.02 12.97 14.33
CA PHE A 374 -0.66 14.27 14.29
C PHE A 374 -1.64 14.36 13.13
N ASN A 375 -2.68 15.16 13.30
CA ASN A 375 -3.64 15.41 12.23
C ASN A 375 -3.07 16.37 11.18
N LEU A 376 -3.21 15.98 9.92
CA LEU A 376 -3.05 16.85 8.77
C LEU A 376 -4.28 17.77 8.62
N PRO A 377 -4.16 18.89 7.88
CA PRO A 377 -5.26 19.83 7.70
C PRO A 377 -6.54 19.21 7.10
N ASN A 378 -6.40 18.15 6.28
CA ASN A 378 -7.53 17.40 5.69
C ASN A 378 -8.17 16.36 6.63
N GLY A 379 -7.67 16.21 7.87
CA GLY A 379 -8.18 15.27 8.87
C GLY A 379 -7.52 13.88 8.86
N LEU A 380 -6.73 13.54 7.84
CA LEU A 380 -5.87 12.35 7.87
C LEU A 380 -4.75 12.52 8.92
N GLN A 381 -3.97 11.46 9.13
CA GLN A 381 -2.85 11.46 10.07
C GLN A 381 -1.51 11.34 9.34
N ALA A 382 -0.50 11.97 9.93
CA ALA A 382 0.91 11.79 9.59
C ALA A 382 1.70 11.35 10.82
N TYR A 383 2.85 10.76 10.58
CA TYR A 383 3.64 10.01 11.55
C TYR A 383 5.06 10.53 11.60
N TYR A 384 5.68 10.41 12.76
CA TYR A 384 7.01 10.92 13.00
C TYR A 384 7.69 10.12 14.10
N VAL A 385 8.77 9.40 13.78
CA VAL A 385 9.54 8.61 14.75
C VAL A 385 10.74 9.42 15.22
N THR A 386 11.03 9.39 16.53
CA THR A 386 12.15 10.12 17.13
C THR A 386 13.05 9.27 18.02
N ASN A 387 14.32 9.68 18.11
CA ASN A 387 15.19 9.25 19.20
C ASN A 387 14.95 10.06 20.49
N ALA A 388 15.61 9.68 21.59
CA ALA A 388 15.54 10.37 22.89
C ALA A 388 15.88 11.88 22.86
N SER A 389 16.59 12.35 21.83
CA SER A 389 16.95 13.77 21.67
C SER A 389 15.94 14.54 20.80
N GLY A 390 14.88 13.90 20.34
CA GLY A 390 13.84 14.51 19.50
C GLY A 390 14.20 14.58 18.02
N PHE A 391 15.31 13.98 17.57
CA PHE A 391 15.64 13.94 16.14
C PHE A 391 14.81 12.88 15.43
N ARG A 392 14.31 13.22 14.24
CA ARG A 392 13.60 12.32 13.34
C ARG A 392 14.47 11.14 12.94
N LEU A 393 13.85 9.97 12.89
CA LEU A 393 14.44 8.76 12.34
C LEU A 393 13.67 8.28 11.11
N ASP A 394 14.39 7.61 10.22
CA ASP A 394 13.81 6.85 9.11
C ASP A 394 13.26 5.52 9.64
N ASP A 395 14.11 4.81 10.40
CA ASP A 395 13.82 3.52 11.03
C ASP A 395 13.93 3.62 12.56
N ALA A 396 12.98 3.04 13.28
CA ALA A 396 13.05 2.89 14.73
C ALA A 396 14.05 1.78 15.12
N PRO A 397 14.85 1.96 16.18
CA PRO A 397 15.72 0.89 16.69
C PRO A 397 14.90 -0.32 17.17
N ILE A 398 15.15 -1.50 16.59
CA ILE A 398 14.41 -2.74 16.87
C ILE A 398 14.42 -3.14 18.35
N ASN A 399 15.47 -2.75 19.10
CA ASN A 399 15.55 -3.01 20.54
C ASN A 399 14.60 -2.14 21.39
N ILE A 400 14.01 -1.09 20.81
CA ILE A 400 13.07 -0.17 21.47
C ILE A 400 11.63 -0.50 21.04
N VAL A 401 11.38 -0.60 19.74
CA VAL A 401 10.08 -0.92 19.13
C VAL A 401 10.28 -1.84 17.93
N SER A 402 9.39 -2.82 17.73
CA SER A 402 9.42 -3.72 16.57
C SER A 402 8.01 -4.09 16.12
N ASN A 403 7.85 -4.47 14.85
CA ASN A 403 6.60 -5.02 14.31
C ASN A 403 6.74 -6.53 14.03
N PRO A 404 6.62 -7.40 15.04
CA PRO A 404 6.85 -8.83 14.89
C PRO A 404 5.82 -9.54 13.99
N ALA A 405 4.71 -8.86 13.63
CA ALA A 405 3.69 -9.40 12.73
C ALA A 405 4.02 -9.18 11.24
N ALA A 406 5.01 -8.33 10.92
CA ALA A 406 5.46 -8.10 9.55
C ALA A 406 6.58 -9.06 9.14
N SER A 407 6.76 -9.23 7.83
CA SER A 407 7.90 -9.95 7.22
C SER A 407 9.23 -9.31 7.63
N ASP A 408 9.26 -7.98 7.70
CA ASP A 408 10.34 -7.18 8.25
C ASP A 408 9.90 -6.53 9.59
N PRO A 409 10.55 -6.87 10.72
CA PRO A 409 10.18 -6.33 12.03
C PRO A 409 10.58 -4.86 12.23
N THR A 410 11.31 -4.24 11.29
CA THR A 410 11.73 -2.85 11.36
C THR A 410 10.53 -1.92 11.24
N VAL A 411 10.38 -0.99 12.20
CA VAL A 411 9.35 0.05 12.13
C VAL A 411 9.90 1.24 11.37
N ARG A 412 9.40 1.44 10.14
CA ARG A 412 9.77 2.55 9.26
C ARG A 412 8.73 3.65 9.36
N ASN A 413 9.21 4.87 9.57
CA ASN A 413 8.34 6.04 9.70
C ASN A 413 7.52 6.24 8.42
N GLY A 414 6.19 6.38 8.54
CA GLY A 414 5.28 6.36 7.39
C GLY A 414 4.72 4.95 7.15
N LEU A 415 5.39 4.13 6.35
CA LEU A 415 4.91 2.80 5.92
C LEU A 415 4.37 1.93 7.07
N SER A 416 5.19 1.67 8.10
CA SER A 416 4.78 0.80 9.20
C SER A 416 3.64 1.43 10.01
N CYS A 417 3.65 2.76 10.14
CA CYS A 417 2.61 3.49 10.85
C CYS A 417 1.26 3.43 10.12
N PHE A 418 1.24 3.55 8.78
CA PHE A 418 0.01 3.34 8.00
C PHE A 418 -0.57 1.96 8.25
N GLY A 419 0.27 0.91 8.20
CA GLY A 419 -0.13 -0.48 8.43
C GLY A 419 -0.72 -0.71 9.83
N CYS A 420 -0.17 -0.07 10.87
CA CYS A 420 -0.69 -0.19 12.23
C CYS A 420 -1.96 0.62 12.43
N HIS A 421 -2.03 1.86 11.92
CA HIS A 421 -3.07 2.84 12.26
C HIS A 421 -4.25 2.87 11.27
N THR A 422 -4.80 1.68 10.94
CA THR A 422 -5.98 1.52 10.06
C THR A 422 -7.27 2.15 10.59
N GLU A 423 -7.31 2.42 11.90
CA GLU A 423 -8.43 3.04 12.62
C GLU A 423 -8.04 4.40 13.21
N GLY A 424 -6.88 4.94 12.83
CA GLY A 424 -6.29 6.11 13.45
C GLY A 424 -5.58 5.77 14.76
N MET A 425 -5.77 6.59 15.80
CA MET A 425 -5.13 6.36 17.10
C MET A 425 -5.60 5.05 17.73
N LYS A 426 -4.65 4.24 18.21
CA LYS A 426 -4.96 3.01 18.93
C LYS A 426 -5.47 3.31 20.33
N THR A 427 -6.46 2.55 20.77
CA THR A 427 -6.95 2.60 22.15
C THR A 427 -5.88 2.09 23.11
N PHE A 428 -5.89 2.61 24.34
CA PHE A 428 -5.01 2.19 25.41
C PHE A 428 -5.68 2.43 26.77
N GLU A 429 -5.26 1.65 27.77
CA GLU A 429 -5.69 1.84 29.16
C GLU A 429 -4.57 2.53 29.95
N ASP A 430 -4.93 3.56 30.72
CA ASP A 430 -4.01 4.19 31.66
C ASP A 430 -3.95 3.38 32.96
N GLU A 431 -2.75 2.88 33.26
CA GLU A 431 -2.47 2.14 34.50
C GLU A 431 -1.92 3.08 35.59
N VAL A 432 -1.36 4.23 35.21
CA VAL A 432 -0.60 5.10 36.11
C VAL A 432 -1.49 5.89 37.06
N ARG A 433 -2.67 6.37 36.61
CA ARG A 433 -3.59 7.12 37.47
C ARG A 433 -3.96 6.36 38.74
N SER A 434 -4.31 5.08 38.62
CA SER A 434 -4.73 4.26 39.76
C SER A 434 -3.64 4.16 40.85
N VAL A 435 -2.38 4.11 40.42
CA VAL A 435 -1.22 4.10 41.31
C VAL A 435 -1.03 5.46 41.97
N ILE A 436 -1.20 6.56 41.23
CA ILE A 436 -1.16 7.92 41.78
C ILE A 436 -2.23 8.10 42.85
N GLU A 437 -3.47 7.66 42.59
CA GLU A 437 -4.59 7.77 43.53
C GLU A 437 -4.32 6.98 44.82
N SER A 438 -3.79 5.75 44.69
CA SER A 438 -3.48 4.86 45.80
C SER A 438 -2.29 5.31 46.65
N ASN A 439 -1.32 6.02 46.06
CA ASN A 439 -0.13 6.50 46.78
C ASN A 439 -0.47 7.71 47.67
N THR A 440 -0.43 7.55 48.99
CA THR A 440 -0.79 8.59 49.95
C THR A 440 0.30 9.64 50.17
N THR A 441 1.57 9.27 49.99
CA THR A 441 2.74 10.15 50.21
C THR A 441 3.76 9.99 49.08
N PRO A 442 3.42 10.37 47.83
CA PRO A 442 4.34 10.25 46.71
C PRO A 442 5.50 11.25 46.82
N ALA A 443 6.62 10.90 46.18
CA ALA A 443 7.79 11.79 46.05
C ALA A 443 7.61 12.89 44.98
N TYR A 444 6.46 12.93 44.32
CA TYR A 444 6.09 13.87 43.25
C TYR A 444 4.81 14.64 43.62
N ASP A 445 4.54 15.73 42.92
CA ASP A 445 3.29 16.50 43.10
C ASP A 445 2.08 15.68 42.62
N LYS A 446 1.39 15.05 43.57
CA LYS A 446 0.19 14.25 43.33
C LYS A 446 -0.92 15.04 42.63
N ALA A 447 -1.11 16.29 43.00
CA ALA A 447 -2.18 17.11 42.44
C ALA A 447 -1.87 17.47 40.99
N GLN A 448 -0.62 17.77 40.67
CA GLN A 448 -0.19 17.98 39.28
C GLN A 448 -0.31 16.70 38.45
N ALA A 449 0.09 15.55 38.99
CA ALA A 449 -0.04 14.27 38.30
C ALA A 449 -1.51 13.95 37.97
N LEU A 450 -2.44 14.13 38.91
CA LEU A 450 -3.87 13.89 38.67
C LEU A 450 -4.55 14.91 37.73
N ARG A 451 -3.92 16.08 37.47
CA ARG A 451 -4.35 16.99 36.41
C ARG A 451 -3.93 16.51 35.02
N LEU A 452 -2.81 15.79 34.91
CA LEU A 452 -2.30 15.25 33.64
C LEU A 452 -2.91 13.90 33.29
N TYR A 453 -2.86 12.96 34.24
CA TYR A 453 -3.41 11.61 34.12
C TYR A 453 -4.90 11.66 34.46
N VAL A 454 -5.72 12.04 33.49
CA VAL A 454 -7.18 12.20 33.66
C VAL A 454 -7.90 10.86 33.80
N GLN A 455 -9.19 10.90 34.11
CA GLN A 455 -9.99 9.68 34.15
C GLN A 455 -10.02 9.02 32.75
N GLN A 456 -10.03 7.69 32.71
CA GLN A 456 -10.03 6.93 31.45
C GLN A 456 -11.15 7.40 30.51
N SER A 457 -12.36 7.64 31.02
CA SER A 457 -13.49 8.12 30.22
C SER A 457 -13.26 9.48 29.55
N GLU A 458 -12.43 10.35 30.15
CA GLU A 458 -12.04 11.62 29.55
C GLU A 458 -11.03 11.40 28.42
N MET A 459 -10.03 10.54 28.63
CA MET A 459 -9.08 10.16 27.59
C MET A 459 -9.77 9.47 26.41
N ASP A 460 -10.68 8.51 26.68
CA ASP A 460 -11.45 7.79 25.68
C ASP A 460 -12.29 8.73 24.82
N ALA A 461 -12.91 9.75 25.43
CA ALA A 461 -13.69 10.74 24.69
C ALA A 461 -12.82 11.56 23.72
N LEU A 462 -11.60 11.93 24.13
CA LEU A 462 -10.66 12.65 23.26
C LEU A 462 -10.12 11.76 22.15
N LEU A 463 -9.84 10.49 22.45
CA LEU A 463 -9.41 9.50 21.47
C LEU A 463 -10.51 9.23 20.44
N GLN A 464 -11.77 9.13 20.88
CA GLN A 464 -12.92 8.96 20.00
C GLN A 464 -13.08 10.16 19.06
N GLU A 465 -12.93 11.40 19.57
CA GLU A 465 -12.96 12.61 18.74
C GLU A 465 -11.94 12.55 17.59
N ASP A 466 -10.70 12.16 17.91
CA ASP A 466 -9.62 12.06 16.91
C ASP A 466 -9.82 10.89 15.94
N THR A 467 -10.39 9.79 16.45
CA THR A 467 -10.75 8.61 15.65
C THR A 467 -11.85 8.95 14.64
N ASP A 468 -12.88 9.69 15.07
CA ASP A 468 -13.97 10.12 14.20
C ASP A 468 -13.48 11.10 13.13
N ARG A 469 -12.58 12.02 13.49
CA ARG A 469 -11.91 12.93 12.54
C ARG A 469 -11.15 12.15 11.47
N TYR A 470 -10.35 11.17 11.89
CA TYR A 470 -9.60 10.33 10.96
C TYR A 470 -10.52 9.51 10.07
N ARG A 471 -11.58 8.89 10.63
CA ARG A 471 -12.54 8.08 9.88
C ARG A 471 -13.19 8.88 8.75
N VAL A 472 -13.68 10.08 9.04
CA VAL A 472 -14.31 10.95 8.02
C VAL A 472 -13.35 11.25 6.87
N ALA A 473 -12.08 11.55 7.19
CA ALA A 473 -11.07 11.83 6.18
C ALA A 473 -10.68 10.57 5.38
N LEU A 474 -10.53 9.42 6.04
CA LEU A 474 -10.24 8.14 5.41
C LEU A 474 -11.36 7.71 4.45
N GLU A 475 -12.61 7.78 4.88
CA GLU A 475 -13.76 7.42 4.05
C GLU A 475 -13.90 8.34 2.83
N ALA A 476 -13.52 9.61 2.95
CA ALA A 476 -13.45 10.54 1.82
C ALA A 476 -12.41 10.14 0.76
N THR A 477 -11.38 9.37 1.13
CA THR A 477 -10.42 8.77 0.17
C THR A 477 -10.94 7.48 -0.48
N GLY A 478 -12.11 6.98 -0.05
CA GLY A 478 -12.62 5.66 -0.42
C GLY A 478 -11.98 4.50 0.35
N GLY A 479 -11.22 4.80 1.41
CA GLY A 479 -10.65 3.81 2.33
C GLY A 479 -11.68 3.26 3.31
N GLU A 480 -11.41 2.06 3.83
CA GLU A 480 -12.27 1.39 4.81
C GLU A 480 -11.67 1.49 6.22
N PHE A 481 -12.47 1.93 7.18
CA PHE A 481 -12.07 2.05 8.59
C PHE A 481 -11.83 0.67 9.21
N GLY A 482 -10.61 0.41 9.69
CA GLY A 482 -10.23 -0.90 10.25
C GLY A 482 -10.15 -2.04 9.23
N GLY A 483 -10.28 -1.73 7.93
CA GLY A 483 -10.15 -2.69 6.84
C GLY A 483 -8.69 -3.04 6.53
N ILE A 484 -8.51 -3.75 5.41
CA ILE A 484 -7.18 -4.07 4.89
C ILE A 484 -6.48 -2.78 4.46
N GLU A 485 -5.28 -2.55 4.98
CA GLU A 485 -4.52 -1.36 4.67
C GLU A 485 -3.83 -1.50 3.30
N PRO A 486 -4.16 -0.65 2.30
CA PRO A 486 -3.68 -0.86 0.94
C PRO A 486 -2.21 -0.46 0.73
N ILE A 487 -1.69 0.54 1.43
CA ILE A 487 -0.33 1.08 1.21
C ILE A 487 0.73 0.02 1.58
N SER A 488 0.66 -0.49 2.82
CA SER A 488 1.51 -1.56 3.36
C SER A 488 1.33 -2.86 2.60
N ARG A 489 0.10 -3.23 2.23
CA ARG A 489 -0.15 -4.40 1.37
C ARG A 489 0.57 -4.27 0.03
N PHE A 490 0.42 -3.15 -0.66
CA PHE A 490 1.01 -2.98 -1.98
C PHE A 490 2.51 -2.71 -1.95
N HIS A 491 3.05 -2.22 -0.83
CA HIS A 491 4.48 -2.25 -0.59
C HIS A 491 5.04 -3.68 -0.66
N GLU A 492 4.47 -4.62 0.09
CA GLU A 492 4.90 -6.02 0.08
C GLU A 492 4.74 -6.66 -1.31
N VAL A 493 3.61 -6.44 -1.97
CA VAL A 493 3.37 -6.94 -3.34
C VAL A 493 4.45 -6.42 -4.31
N PHE A 494 4.79 -5.14 -4.22
CA PHE A 494 5.78 -4.52 -5.10
C PHE A 494 7.20 -5.07 -4.90
N GLN A 495 7.58 -5.46 -3.68
CA GLN A 495 8.87 -6.13 -3.41
C GLN A 495 8.97 -7.52 -4.06
N GLY A 496 7.83 -8.10 -4.46
CA GLY A 496 7.76 -9.37 -5.17
C GLY A 496 8.50 -9.38 -6.51
N THR A 497 8.66 -10.57 -7.07
CA THR A 497 9.33 -10.75 -8.36
C THR A 497 8.53 -10.15 -9.51
N VAL A 498 9.23 -9.75 -10.57
CA VAL A 498 8.69 -9.29 -11.85
C VAL A 498 8.55 -10.47 -12.80
N ASP A 499 7.35 -10.69 -13.33
CA ASP A 499 7.11 -11.65 -14.42
C ASP A 499 7.16 -10.98 -15.81
N ALA A 500 7.00 -11.78 -16.86
CA ALA A 500 7.06 -11.31 -18.24
C ALA A 500 5.95 -10.31 -18.59
N ALA A 501 4.72 -10.52 -18.09
CA ALA A 501 3.58 -9.68 -18.41
C ALA A 501 3.74 -8.28 -17.81
N TYR A 502 4.14 -8.21 -16.55
CA TYR A 502 4.47 -6.95 -15.88
C TYR A 502 5.65 -6.24 -16.56
N ALA A 503 6.74 -6.97 -16.84
CA ALA A 503 7.93 -6.40 -17.47
C ALA A 503 7.62 -5.79 -18.84
N ALA A 504 6.88 -6.53 -19.68
CA ALA A 504 6.46 -6.08 -21.00
C ALA A 504 5.58 -4.83 -20.92
N ALA A 505 4.59 -4.85 -20.03
CA ALA A 505 3.66 -3.74 -19.86
C ALA A 505 4.34 -2.46 -19.36
N VAL A 506 5.31 -2.57 -18.44
CA VAL A 506 6.10 -1.42 -17.95
C VAL A 506 6.92 -0.78 -19.07
N VAL A 507 7.48 -1.56 -20.00
CA VAL A 507 8.21 -1.01 -21.16
C VAL A 507 7.29 -0.65 -22.34
N GLY A 508 5.98 -0.78 -22.18
CA GLY A 508 4.99 -0.39 -23.17
C GLY A 508 4.85 -1.36 -24.34
N LEU A 509 5.09 -2.65 -24.13
CA LEU A 509 4.95 -3.72 -25.13
C LEU A 509 3.95 -4.79 -24.69
N GLU A 510 3.33 -5.45 -25.66
CA GLU A 510 2.62 -6.71 -25.42
C GLU A 510 3.63 -7.81 -25.02
N THR A 511 3.19 -8.75 -24.17
CA THR A 511 4.05 -9.79 -23.58
C THR A 511 4.86 -10.56 -24.63
N GLU A 512 4.20 -11.06 -25.68
CA GLU A 512 4.89 -11.87 -26.70
C GLU A 512 5.89 -11.04 -27.51
N ALA A 513 5.57 -9.78 -27.83
CA ALA A 513 6.48 -8.89 -28.55
C ALA A 513 7.73 -8.56 -27.70
N PHE A 514 7.58 -8.45 -26.38
CA PHE A 514 8.70 -8.27 -25.47
C PHE A 514 9.57 -9.54 -25.37
N LEU A 515 8.95 -10.71 -25.24
CA LEU A 515 9.67 -11.99 -25.21
C LEU A 515 10.42 -12.26 -26.52
N GLU A 516 9.83 -11.93 -27.67
CA GLU A 516 10.50 -12.00 -28.97
C GLU A 516 11.75 -11.13 -29.00
N LYS A 517 11.66 -9.88 -28.54
CA LYS A 517 12.83 -8.99 -28.42
C LYS A 517 13.90 -9.56 -27.49
N ILE A 518 13.54 -10.18 -26.36
CA ILE A 518 14.49 -10.85 -25.47
C ILE A 518 15.22 -12.00 -26.20
N ARG A 519 14.50 -12.81 -26.98
CA ARG A 519 15.08 -13.93 -27.74
C ARG A 519 16.02 -13.48 -28.85
N GLU A 520 15.83 -12.29 -29.40
CA GLU A 520 16.62 -11.77 -30.52
C GLU A 520 17.78 -10.84 -30.10
N ASN A 521 17.70 -10.22 -28.91
CA ASN A 521 18.63 -9.18 -28.49
C ASN A 521 19.62 -9.68 -27.43
N VAL A 522 20.87 -9.89 -27.84
CA VAL A 522 21.97 -10.33 -26.95
C VAL A 522 22.19 -9.38 -25.76
N GLY A 523 21.94 -8.08 -25.92
CA GLY A 523 22.02 -7.12 -24.81
C GLY A 523 21.01 -7.41 -23.71
N LEU A 524 19.75 -7.67 -24.08
CA LEU A 524 18.69 -8.07 -23.14
C LEU A 524 18.99 -9.43 -22.49
N GLN A 525 19.57 -10.36 -23.25
CA GLN A 525 19.99 -11.67 -22.72
C GLN A 525 21.11 -11.55 -21.69
N ASN A 526 22.11 -10.70 -21.95
CA ASN A 526 23.23 -10.45 -21.05
C ASN A 526 22.83 -9.75 -19.74
N ILE A 527 21.70 -9.02 -19.75
CA ILE A 527 21.07 -8.46 -18.53
C ILE A 527 20.30 -9.55 -17.75
N GLY A 528 20.14 -10.75 -18.32
CA GLY A 528 19.50 -11.89 -17.67
C GLY A 528 18.00 -12.01 -17.94
N LEU A 529 17.44 -11.27 -18.90
CA LEU A 529 15.99 -11.28 -19.17
C LEU A 529 15.45 -12.60 -19.75
N LEU A 530 16.31 -13.51 -20.23
CA LEU A 530 15.88 -14.85 -20.67
C LEU A 530 15.14 -15.64 -19.59
N VAL A 531 15.35 -15.31 -18.31
CA VAL A 531 14.59 -15.93 -17.22
C VAL A 531 13.08 -15.74 -17.40
N LEU A 532 12.64 -14.61 -17.99
CA LEU A 532 11.22 -14.27 -18.19
C LEU A 532 10.54 -15.07 -19.30
N ASP A 533 11.30 -15.65 -20.23
CA ASP A 533 10.79 -16.48 -21.34
C ASP A 533 10.46 -17.92 -20.88
N SER A 534 10.71 -18.24 -19.61
CA SER A 534 10.39 -19.54 -19.03
C SER A 534 8.93 -19.60 -18.52
N PRO A 535 8.25 -20.77 -18.55
CA PRO A 535 6.83 -20.89 -18.18
C PRO A 535 6.41 -20.40 -16.78
N ASN A 536 7.35 -20.26 -15.86
CA ASN A 536 7.17 -19.64 -14.53
C ASN A 536 8.33 -18.68 -14.21
N GLY A 537 8.87 -18.07 -15.26
CA GLY A 537 10.03 -17.20 -15.20
C GLY A 537 9.75 -15.91 -14.46
N SER A 538 10.60 -15.55 -13.51
CA SER A 538 10.53 -14.24 -12.86
C SER A 538 11.90 -13.71 -12.49
N MET A 539 12.00 -12.39 -12.37
CA MET A 539 13.19 -11.66 -11.99
C MET A 539 12.98 -10.97 -10.63
N LYS A 540 14.01 -10.91 -9.79
CA LYS A 540 13.93 -10.13 -8.55
C LYS A 540 13.78 -8.63 -8.84
N ARG A 541 12.96 -7.94 -8.04
CA ARG A 541 12.60 -6.53 -8.24
C ARG A 541 13.81 -5.59 -8.27
N ASP A 542 14.78 -5.84 -7.41
CA ASP A 542 16.03 -5.07 -7.34
C ASP A 542 16.87 -5.20 -8.61
N ALA A 543 17.00 -6.42 -9.15
CA ALA A 543 17.66 -6.69 -10.42
C ALA A 543 16.93 -6.02 -11.59
N TRP A 544 15.59 -6.08 -11.63
CA TRP A 544 14.80 -5.38 -12.65
C TRP A 544 15.01 -3.87 -12.59
N THR A 545 14.83 -3.27 -11.41
CA THR A 545 14.92 -1.81 -11.22
C THR A 545 16.31 -1.27 -11.50
N SER A 546 17.36 -1.95 -11.02
CA SER A 546 18.75 -1.51 -11.24
C SER A 546 19.18 -1.54 -12.70
N ASN A 547 18.63 -2.47 -13.50
CA ASN A 547 18.95 -2.60 -14.92
C ASN A 547 17.96 -1.88 -15.85
N PHE A 548 16.91 -1.23 -15.32
CA PHE A 548 15.81 -0.72 -16.14
C PHE A 548 16.25 0.21 -17.28
N ARG A 549 17.20 1.10 -17.01
CA ARG A 549 17.77 1.99 -18.04
C ARG A 549 18.50 1.24 -19.14
N ASP A 550 19.26 0.21 -18.80
CA ASP A 550 19.98 -0.60 -19.78
C ASP A 550 19.02 -1.49 -20.59
N ILE A 551 17.91 -1.92 -19.98
CA ILE A 551 16.83 -2.63 -20.68
C ILE A 551 16.21 -1.73 -21.75
N LEU A 552 15.81 -0.51 -21.40
CA LEU A 552 15.27 0.44 -22.38
C LEU A 552 16.28 0.77 -23.48
N PHE A 553 17.54 1.02 -23.12
CA PHE A 553 18.59 1.27 -24.11
C PHE A 553 18.75 0.09 -25.09
N ALA A 554 18.76 -1.14 -24.58
CA ALA A 554 18.86 -2.32 -25.43
C ALA A 554 17.61 -2.51 -26.32
N LEU A 555 16.42 -2.17 -25.84
CA LEU A 555 15.17 -2.18 -26.62
C LEU A 555 15.19 -1.16 -27.76
N ASP A 556 15.68 0.06 -27.50
CA ASP A 556 15.74 1.16 -28.46
C ASP A 556 16.88 1.01 -29.48
N PHE A 557 17.98 0.37 -29.07
CA PHE A 557 19.21 0.27 -29.87
C PHE A 557 19.74 -1.18 -29.99
N PRO A 558 18.96 -2.11 -30.58
CA PRO A 558 19.29 -3.54 -30.60
C PRO A 558 20.59 -3.89 -31.34
N GLN A 559 21.08 -3.01 -32.23
CA GLN A 559 22.31 -3.24 -33.01
C GLN A 559 23.58 -2.59 -32.42
N LEU A 560 23.46 -1.72 -31.41
CA LEU A 560 24.60 -1.08 -30.75
C LEU A 560 25.07 -1.95 -29.58
N VAL A 561 25.58 -3.14 -29.88
CA VAL A 561 26.30 -3.98 -28.91
C VAL A 561 27.75 -3.51 -28.86
N ASP A 562 28.02 -2.38 -28.23
CA ASP A 562 29.38 -2.10 -27.79
C ASP A 562 29.39 -1.32 -26.47
N LYS A 563 29.31 -2.08 -25.39
CA LYS A 563 29.93 -1.69 -24.13
C LYS A 563 30.78 -2.87 -23.71
N THR A 564 32.09 -2.77 -23.95
CA THR A 564 33.05 -3.47 -23.08
C THR A 564 32.67 -3.12 -21.65
N PRO A 565 32.43 -4.07 -20.75
CA PRO A 565 32.04 -3.75 -19.39
C PRO A 565 33.15 -2.91 -18.75
N VAL A 566 32.87 -1.65 -18.42
CA VAL A 566 33.65 -0.95 -17.42
C VAL A 566 33.23 -1.56 -16.09
N VAL A 567 33.89 -2.64 -15.69
CA VAL A 567 33.83 -3.16 -14.34
C VAL A 567 34.50 -2.10 -13.46
N PRO A 568 33.78 -1.38 -12.58
CA PRO A 568 34.47 -0.69 -11.49
C PRO A 568 35.20 -1.78 -10.71
N GLU A 569 36.51 -1.64 -10.48
CA GLU A 569 37.20 -2.54 -9.57
C GLU A 569 36.40 -2.56 -8.26
N PRO A 570 35.82 -3.71 -7.86
CA PRO A 570 35.22 -3.79 -6.55
C PRO A 570 36.34 -3.55 -5.54
N ASP A 571 36.08 -2.74 -4.51
CA ASP A 571 36.94 -2.68 -3.34
C ASP A 571 37.09 -4.11 -2.81
N ARG A 572 38.22 -4.74 -3.16
CA ARG A 572 38.54 -6.09 -2.72
C ARG A 572 38.81 -6.00 -1.24
N LEU A 573 37.82 -6.33 -0.42
CA LEU A 573 38.09 -6.75 0.95
C LEU A 573 39.04 -7.97 0.87
N PRO A 574 40.27 -7.89 1.40
CA PRO A 574 41.19 -9.01 1.36
C PRO A 574 40.59 -10.19 2.16
N GLY A 575 40.24 -11.28 1.49
CA GLY A 575 39.94 -12.57 2.14
C GLY A 575 38.56 -13.19 1.90
N ALA A 576 37.66 -12.57 1.14
CA ALA A 576 36.38 -13.21 0.79
C ALA A 576 36.49 -14.04 -0.49
N PHE A 577 36.98 -15.27 -0.39
CA PHE A 577 36.84 -16.25 -1.46
C PHE A 577 35.53 -17.02 -1.29
N VAL A 578 34.61 -16.90 -2.25
CA VAL A 578 33.46 -17.81 -2.37
C VAL A 578 33.98 -19.14 -2.94
N HIS A 579 33.88 -20.21 -2.16
CA HIS A 579 34.21 -21.54 -2.64
C HIS A 579 33.10 -22.05 -3.56
N ILE A 580 33.38 -22.11 -4.86
CA ILE A 580 32.52 -22.78 -5.83
C ILE A 580 32.88 -24.28 -5.81
N PRO A 581 31.98 -25.18 -5.37
CA PRO A 581 32.28 -26.60 -5.25
C PRO A 581 32.52 -27.26 -6.61
N ASP A 582 31.85 -26.76 -7.65
CA ASP A 582 31.91 -27.30 -9.00
C ASP A 582 33.28 -27.01 -9.66
N LEU A 583 33.94 -28.06 -10.14
CA LEU A 583 35.24 -28.00 -10.81
C LEU A 583 35.12 -27.54 -12.27
N ASN A 584 34.02 -27.86 -12.95
CA ASN A 584 33.77 -27.45 -14.33
C ASN A 584 33.44 -25.95 -14.39
N LEU A 585 32.67 -25.46 -13.41
CA LEU A 585 32.36 -24.03 -13.31
C LEU A 585 33.62 -23.20 -13.01
N ARG A 586 34.53 -23.73 -12.19
CA ARG A 586 35.85 -23.11 -11.96
C ARG A 586 36.70 -23.05 -13.24
N ALA A 587 36.66 -24.09 -14.06
CA ALA A 587 37.42 -24.16 -15.31
C ALA A 587 36.82 -23.27 -16.43
N ALA A 588 35.54 -22.93 -16.34
CA ALA A 588 34.88 -22.04 -17.30
C ALA A 588 35.03 -20.55 -16.95
N ILE A 589 35.32 -20.23 -15.68
CA ILE A 589 35.52 -18.86 -15.17
C ILE A 589 37.02 -18.48 -15.14
N ALA A 590 37.92 -19.47 -15.16
CA ALA A 590 39.38 -19.27 -15.30
C ALA A 590 39.78 -19.13 -16.77
#